data_AF-A0A411NS95-F1
#
_entry.id   AF-A0A411NS95-F1
#
_cell.length_a   1.000
_cell.length_b   1.000
_cell.length_c   1.000
_cell.angle_alpha   90.00
_cell.angle_beta   90.00
_cell.angle_gamma   90.00
#
_symmetry.space_group_name_H-M   'P 1'
#
loop_
_entity.id
_entity.type
_entity.pdbx_description
1 polymer ?
#
loop_
_entity_poly.entity_id
_entity_poly.type
_entity_poly.pdbx_seq_one_letter_code
_entity_poly.pdbx_strand_id
1 'polypeptide(L)'
;HINKDQVEEVTSSSKEIILHKDEAVPRGEKMDLMGNRQALEKDANDMQTEDNKAHQNNLKQLCRICGVSFKTDCYKRSHPVHGPVDDETLWLLRKKEKKATSWPDLIAKVFKIDVRGDVDTIHPTQFCHNCWTIIHRKFSNTPCEVYFPRNGT
;
A
#
# COMPACT_ATOMS: atom_id res chain seq x y z
N HIS A 1 -31.95 42.35 37.70
CA HIS A 1 -30.89 42.62 36.71
C HIS A 1 -30.61 41.28 36.02
N ILE A 2 -31.40 40.91 35.00
CA ILE A 2 -31.12 41.14 33.57
C ILE A 2 -29.85 40.34 33.19
N ASN A 3 -29.84 39.27 32.38
CA ASN A 3 -30.57 39.01 31.12
C ASN A 3 -30.42 37.54 30.63
N LYS A 4 -31.44 37.07 29.89
CA LYS A 4 -31.48 36.23 28.65
C LYS A 4 -30.87 34.81 28.62
N ASP A 5 -31.67 33.73 28.53
CA ASP A 5 -32.42 33.16 27.35
C ASP A 5 -31.50 32.38 26.38
N GLN A 6 -31.77 31.20 25.78
CA GLN A 6 -32.85 30.19 25.65
C GLN A 6 -32.18 28.97 24.94
N VAL A 7 -32.31 27.70 25.34
CA VAL A 7 -33.38 26.67 25.14
C VAL A 7 -33.76 26.38 23.67
N GLU A 8 -33.67 25.09 23.35
CA GLU A 8 -33.94 24.37 22.10
C GLU A 8 -35.43 24.14 21.78
N GLU A 9 -35.65 23.68 20.53
CA GLU A 9 -36.66 22.72 20.06
C GLU A 9 -38.14 23.12 19.75
N VAL A 10 -38.48 22.87 18.47
CA VAL A 10 -39.57 22.02 17.95
C VAL A 10 -41.00 22.57 17.75
N THR A 11 -41.32 22.67 16.45
CA THR A 11 -42.56 22.38 15.67
C THR A 11 -43.95 22.41 16.33
N SER A 12 -44.94 23.00 15.65
CA SER A 12 -45.98 22.26 14.88
C SER A 12 -47.23 23.10 14.52
N SER A 13 -47.76 22.89 13.29
CA SER A 13 -49.19 22.96 12.86
C SER A 13 -49.88 24.35 12.74
N SER A 14 -50.78 24.71 11.80
CA SER A 14 -51.30 24.26 10.49
C SER A 14 -52.36 25.29 10.02
N LYS A 15 -52.76 25.23 8.73
CA LYS A 15 -53.98 25.80 8.06
C LYS A 15 -53.84 27.25 7.52
N GLU A 16 -54.33 27.67 6.34
CA GLU A 16 -55.24 27.10 5.33
C GLU A 16 -55.12 27.88 3.97
N ILE A 17 -55.00 27.14 2.87
CA ILE A 17 -55.64 27.22 1.54
C ILE A 17 -56.22 28.58 1.04
N ILE A 18 -55.72 29.10 -0.11
CA ILE A 18 -56.55 29.66 -1.22
C ILE A 18 -55.90 29.30 -2.58
N LEU A 19 -56.78 29.00 -3.55
CA LEU A 19 -56.65 28.24 -4.79
C LEU A 19 -56.55 29.15 -6.05
N HIS A 20 -55.59 28.82 -6.94
CA HIS A 20 -55.58 28.85 -8.44
C HIS A 20 -55.64 30.15 -9.27
N LYS A 21 -54.69 30.24 -10.23
CA LYS A 21 -54.84 30.15 -11.72
C LYS A 21 -53.57 30.73 -12.37
N ASP A 22 -53.06 30.34 -13.54
CA ASP A 22 -53.05 29.16 -14.42
C ASP A 22 -52.04 29.52 -15.54
N GLU A 23 -51.64 28.53 -16.35
CA GLU A 23 -50.94 28.65 -17.66
C GLU A 23 -49.43 28.94 -17.72
N ALA A 24 -48.66 27.87 -17.96
CA ALA A 24 -48.03 27.57 -19.27
C ALA A 24 -46.70 26.81 -19.10
N VAL A 25 -46.74 25.51 -19.36
CA VAL A 25 -45.56 24.63 -19.51
C VAL A 25 -44.92 24.90 -20.88
N PRO A 26 -43.58 24.87 -20.98
CA PRO A 26 -42.99 23.86 -21.85
C PRO A 26 -42.08 22.94 -21.06
N ARG A 27 -42.35 21.66 -21.25
CA ARG A 27 -41.72 20.50 -20.64
C ARG A 27 -40.33 20.38 -21.27
N GLY A 28 -39.34 21.04 -20.65
CA GLY A 28 -37.93 20.91 -20.99
C GLY A 28 -37.32 19.68 -20.30
N GLU A 29 -37.08 18.67 -21.10
CA GLU A 29 -36.37 17.41 -20.87
C GLU A 29 -35.25 17.50 -19.80
N LYS A 30 -35.48 16.88 -18.63
CA LYS A 30 -34.47 16.69 -17.57
C LYS A 30 -33.89 15.27 -17.68
N MET A 31 -33.19 15.01 -18.76
CA MET A 31 -32.33 13.83 -18.97
C MET A 31 -31.19 14.39 -19.83
N ASP A 32 -30.00 14.66 -19.28
CA ASP A 32 -28.85 13.75 -19.38
C ASP A 32 -27.70 14.11 -18.40
N LEU A 33 -27.96 14.93 -17.38
CA LEU A 33 -26.90 15.39 -16.46
C LEU A 33 -26.45 14.33 -15.44
N MET A 34 -27.33 13.39 -15.09
CA MET A 34 -27.00 12.33 -14.13
C MET A 34 -26.18 11.20 -14.79
N GLY A 35 -26.46 10.88 -16.05
CA GLY A 35 -25.73 9.86 -16.82
C GLY A 35 -24.28 10.26 -17.12
N ASN A 36 -24.05 11.51 -17.50
CA ASN A 36 -22.69 12.01 -17.76
C ASN A 36 -21.83 12.09 -16.49
N ARG A 37 -22.42 12.43 -15.34
CA ARG A 37 -21.70 12.44 -14.06
C ARG A 37 -21.33 11.03 -13.63
N GLN A 38 -22.25 10.07 -13.74
CA GLN A 38 -21.98 8.66 -13.43
C GLN A 38 -20.96 8.03 -14.38
N ALA A 39 -20.98 8.38 -15.67
CA ALA A 39 -20.00 7.93 -16.65
C ALA A 39 -18.60 8.50 -16.37
N LEU A 40 -18.50 9.80 -16.04
CA LEU A 40 -17.23 10.45 -15.69
C LEU A 40 -16.67 9.95 -14.35
N GLU A 41 -17.52 9.76 -13.34
CA GLU A 41 -17.12 9.17 -12.06
C GLU A 41 -16.65 7.72 -12.26
N LYS A 42 -17.34 6.92 -13.08
CA LYS A 42 -16.93 5.55 -13.41
C LYS A 42 -15.59 5.51 -14.16
N ASP A 43 -15.42 6.33 -15.18
CA ASP A 43 -14.15 6.45 -15.93
C ASP A 43 -12.98 6.86 -15.04
N ALA A 44 -13.18 7.80 -14.12
CA ALA A 44 -12.17 8.19 -13.13
C ALA A 44 -11.82 7.06 -12.15
N ASN A 45 -12.80 6.28 -11.70
CA ASN A 45 -12.58 5.11 -10.83
C ASN A 45 -11.85 3.97 -11.57
N ASP A 46 -12.19 3.75 -12.84
CA ASP A 46 -11.55 2.74 -13.69
C ASP A 46 -10.07 3.11 -13.93
N MET A 47 -9.78 4.37 -14.27
CA MET A 47 -8.41 4.88 -14.41
C MET A 47 -7.61 4.77 -13.10
N GLN A 48 -8.20 5.13 -11.96
CA GLN A 48 -7.55 4.99 -10.65
C GLN A 48 -7.25 3.52 -10.31
N THR A 49 -8.10 2.59 -10.74
CA THR A 49 -7.88 1.15 -10.55
C THR A 49 -6.71 0.64 -11.40
N GLU A 50 -6.60 1.11 -12.64
CA GLU A 50 -5.46 0.80 -13.50
C GLU A 50 -4.14 1.37 -12.96
N ASP A 51 -4.14 2.63 -12.52
CA ASP A 51 -2.97 3.27 -11.92
C ASP A 51 -2.51 2.53 -10.65
N ASN A 52 -3.45 2.16 -9.78
CA ASN A 52 -3.13 1.36 -8.60
C ASN A 52 -2.53 0.01 -9.00
N LYS A 53 -3.07 -0.66 -10.01
CA LYS A 53 -2.54 -1.94 -10.49
C LYS A 53 -1.14 -1.77 -11.10
N ALA A 54 -0.91 -0.71 -11.86
CA ALA A 54 0.39 -0.38 -12.41
C ALA A 54 1.41 -0.12 -11.29
N HIS A 55 1.02 0.67 -10.27
CA HIS A 55 1.83 0.91 -9.09
C HIS A 55 2.19 -0.40 -8.37
N GLN A 56 1.21 -1.26 -8.11
CA GLN A 56 1.44 -2.59 -7.50
C GLN A 56 2.41 -3.44 -8.33
N ASN A 57 2.25 -3.43 -9.66
CA ASN A 57 3.14 -4.18 -10.54
C ASN A 57 4.56 -3.64 -10.49
N ASN A 58 4.73 -2.32 -10.45
CA ASN A 58 6.05 -1.70 -10.29
C ASN A 58 6.69 -2.10 -8.94
N LEU A 59 5.96 -2.05 -7.83
CA LEU A 59 6.47 -2.47 -6.52
C LEU A 59 6.95 -3.93 -6.52
N LYS A 60 6.22 -4.84 -7.17
CA LYS A 60 6.60 -6.26 -7.30
C LYS A 60 7.91 -6.48 -8.06
N GLN A 61 8.34 -5.51 -8.86
CA GLN A 61 9.59 -5.57 -9.61
C GLN A 61 10.76 -4.98 -8.84
N LEU A 62 10.60 -4.50 -7.60
CA LEU A 62 11.68 -3.87 -6.85
C LEU A 62 12.14 -4.73 -5.67
N CYS A 63 13.43 -4.66 -5.36
CA CYS A 63 13.96 -5.20 -4.13
C CYS A 63 13.61 -4.29 -2.94
N ARG A 64 12.95 -4.83 -1.92
CA ARG A 64 12.63 -4.08 -0.70
C ARG A 64 13.85 -3.51 0.05
N ILE A 65 15.01 -4.16 -0.07
CA ILE A 65 16.21 -3.81 0.71
C ILE A 65 17.07 -2.78 -0.02
N CYS A 66 17.31 -2.95 -1.32
CA CYS A 66 18.20 -2.08 -2.09
C CYS A 66 17.50 -1.22 -3.16
N GLY A 67 16.20 -1.37 -3.37
CA GLY A 67 15.42 -0.63 -4.37
C GLY A 67 15.72 -0.99 -5.82
N VAL A 68 16.71 -1.84 -6.10
CA VAL A 68 17.06 -2.26 -7.45
C VAL A 68 15.95 -3.11 -8.04
N SER A 69 15.62 -2.86 -9.31
CA SER A 69 14.63 -3.66 -10.02
C SER A 69 15.12 -5.08 -10.31
N PHE A 70 14.22 -6.05 -10.20
CA PHE A 70 14.45 -7.39 -10.69
C PHE A 70 14.60 -7.34 -12.21
N LYS A 71 15.51 -8.15 -12.74
CA LYS A 71 15.54 -8.40 -14.19
C LYS A 71 14.29 -9.22 -14.52
N THR A 72 13.65 -8.93 -15.64
CA THR A 72 12.39 -9.55 -16.09
C THR A 72 12.40 -11.09 -16.09
N ASP A 73 13.58 -11.71 -16.20
CA ASP A 73 13.75 -13.17 -16.23
C ASP A 73 14.11 -13.82 -14.88
N CYS A 74 14.16 -13.07 -13.77
CA CYS A 74 14.78 -13.56 -12.53
C CYS A 74 13.86 -13.77 -11.32
N TYR A 75 12.58 -14.15 -11.52
CA TYR A 75 11.69 -14.57 -10.42
C TYR A 75 12.29 -15.67 -9.52
N LYS A 76 13.25 -16.47 -10.03
CA LYS A 76 14.01 -17.48 -9.26
C LYS A 76 15.06 -16.90 -8.30
N ARG A 77 15.27 -15.59 -8.29
CA ARG A 77 16.28 -14.88 -7.47
C ARG A 77 15.68 -13.89 -6.49
N SER A 78 14.38 -13.99 -6.20
CA SER A 78 13.75 -13.17 -5.17
C SER A 78 13.36 -14.02 -3.97
N HIS A 79 13.35 -13.39 -2.80
CA HIS A 79 13.00 -14.00 -1.51
C HIS A 79 11.94 -13.13 -0.82
N PRO A 80 10.99 -13.72 -0.08
CA PRO A 80 9.90 -12.98 0.56
C PRO A 80 10.41 -12.12 1.71
N VAL A 81 9.89 -10.90 1.82
CA VAL A 81 10.24 -9.98 2.93
C VAL A 81 9.68 -10.48 4.27
N HIS A 82 8.53 -11.15 4.24
CA HIS A 82 7.82 -11.66 5.41
C HIS A 82 7.81 -13.18 5.47
N GLY A 83 7.50 -13.70 6.66
CA GLY A 83 7.37 -15.14 6.91
C GLY A 83 8.64 -15.79 7.48
N PRO A 84 8.60 -17.12 7.68
CA PRO A 84 9.75 -17.89 8.13
C PRO A 84 10.86 -17.85 7.08
N VAL A 85 12.10 -18.00 7.54
CA VAL A 85 13.25 -18.19 6.64
C VAL A 85 13.16 -19.55 5.95
N ASP A 86 13.79 -19.69 4.78
CA ASP A 86 13.91 -20.99 4.10
C ASP A 86 14.75 -22.00 4.90
N ASP A 87 14.61 -23.29 4.58
CA ASP A 87 15.29 -24.37 5.32
C ASP A 87 16.82 -24.27 5.29
N GLU A 88 17.40 -23.79 4.19
CA GLU A 88 18.86 -23.60 4.06
C GLU A 88 19.35 -22.54 5.05
N THR A 89 18.68 -21.38 5.06
CA THR A 89 18.96 -20.28 5.97
C THR A 89 18.69 -20.70 7.42
N LEU A 90 17.60 -21.41 7.68
CA LEU A 90 17.26 -21.91 9.01
C LEU A 90 18.33 -22.86 9.54
N TRP A 91 18.81 -23.79 8.71
CA TRP A 91 19.86 -24.72 9.07
C TRP A 91 21.16 -23.98 9.44
N LEU A 92 21.55 -22.96 8.67
CA LEU A 92 22.71 -22.13 8.99
C LEU A 92 22.55 -21.41 10.33
N LEU A 93 21.38 -20.85 10.59
CA LEU A 93 21.11 -20.15 11.86
C LEU A 93 21.20 -21.11 13.05
N ARG A 94 20.66 -22.32 12.92
CA ARG A 94 20.75 -23.37 13.96
C ARG A 94 22.20 -23.80 14.21
N LYS A 95 22.98 -24.05 13.16
CA LYS A 95 24.42 -24.38 13.24
C LYS A 95 25.22 -23.27 13.95
N LYS A 96 24.70 -22.05 13.94
CA LYS A 96 25.30 -20.84 14.52
C LYS A 96 24.68 -20.43 15.85
N GLU A 97 23.81 -21.26 16.41
CA GLU A 97 23.06 -21.00 17.64
C GLU A 97 22.33 -19.64 17.62
N LYS A 98 21.85 -19.22 16.44
CA LYS A 98 21.09 -17.97 16.29
C LYS A 98 19.61 -18.23 16.58
N LYS A 99 18.99 -17.28 17.27
CA LYS A 99 17.57 -17.32 17.64
C LYS A 99 16.60 -16.84 16.55
N ALA A 100 17.09 -16.16 15.52
CA ALA A 100 16.22 -15.64 14.46
C ALA A 100 15.63 -16.79 13.63
N THR A 101 14.35 -16.67 13.27
CA THR A 101 13.63 -17.69 12.48
C THR A 101 12.78 -17.09 11.37
N SER A 102 12.75 -15.76 11.24
CA SER A 102 11.90 -15.04 10.27
C SER A 102 12.72 -14.07 9.41
N TRP A 103 12.25 -13.80 8.20
CA TRP A 103 12.86 -12.80 7.32
C TRP A 103 12.89 -11.40 7.92
N PRO A 104 11.81 -10.88 8.55
CA PRO A 104 11.86 -9.59 9.20
C PRO A 104 12.97 -9.48 10.25
N ASP A 105 13.21 -10.54 11.04
CA ASP A 105 14.27 -10.53 12.06
C ASP A 105 15.67 -10.47 11.44
N LEU A 106 15.90 -11.20 10.33
CA LEU A 106 17.19 -11.17 9.63
C LEU A 106 17.43 -9.84 8.94
N ILE A 107 16.41 -9.29 8.27
CA ILE A 107 16.47 -8.01 7.56
C ILE A 107 16.76 -6.88 8.56
N ALA A 108 16.01 -6.80 9.66
CA ALA A 108 16.24 -5.82 10.71
C ALA A 108 17.63 -5.96 11.34
N LYS A 109 18.09 -7.19 11.55
CA LYS A 109 19.40 -7.44 12.16
C LYS A 109 20.57 -7.02 11.26
N VAL A 110 20.53 -7.39 9.98
CA VAL A 110 21.62 -7.22 9.01
C VAL A 110 21.63 -5.83 8.39
N PHE A 111 20.47 -5.33 7.96
CA PHE A 111 20.35 -4.08 7.22
C PHE A 111 19.81 -2.90 8.05
N LYS A 112 19.34 -3.15 9.28
CA LYS A 112 18.71 -2.12 10.13
C LYS A 112 17.45 -1.51 9.49
N ILE A 113 16.76 -2.31 8.67
CA ILE A 113 15.49 -1.93 8.05
C ILE A 113 14.38 -2.68 8.80
N ASP A 114 13.44 -1.93 9.36
CA ASP A 114 12.19 -2.54 9.83
C ASP A 114 11.24 -2.72 8.64
N VAL A 115 10.75 -3.94 8.50
CA VAL A 115 9.80 -4.33 7.46
C VAL A 115 8.48 -4.83 8.06
N ARG A 116 8.36 -4.92 9.40
CA ARG A 116 7.19 -5.53 10.04
C ARG A 116 5.89 -4.77 9.78
N GLY A 117 5.99 -3.46 9.60
CA GLY A 117 4.87 -2.59 9.24
C GLY A 117 4.70 -2.36 7.75
N ASP A 118 5.46 -3.05 6.89
CA ASP A 118 5.32 -2.91 5.45
C ASP A 118 3.90 -3.34 5.03
N VAL A 119 3.24 -2.45 4.28
CA VAL A 119 1.99 -2.73 3.59
C VAL A 119 2.31 -2.98 2.12
N ASP A 120 1.88 -4.14 1.60
CA ASP A 120 2.16 -4.58 0.23
C ASP A 120 1.73 -3.59 -0.85
N THR A 121 0.76 -2.72 -0.55
CA THR A 121 0.29 -1.70 -1.49
C THR A 121 1.24 -0.51 -1.64
N ILE A 122 2.19 -0.35 -0.72
CA ILE A 122 3.10 0.79 -0.63
C ILE A 122 4.56 0.33 -0.72
N HIS A 123 4.85 -0.90 -0.28
CA HIS A 123 6.20 -1.44 -0.19
C HIS A 123 6.41 -2.67 -1.08
N PRO A 124 7.61 -2.86 -1.64
CA PRO A 124 7.95 -4.11 -2.30
C PRO A 124 7.89 -5.30 -1.34
N THR A 125 7.31 -6.41 -1.78
CA THR A 125 7.07 -7.61 -0.94
C THR A 125 8.18 -8.66 -1.04
N GLN A 126 9.15 -8.42 -1.93
CA GLN A 126 10.24 -9.32 -2.25
C GLN A 126 11.59 -8.59 -2.15
N PHE A 127 12.67 -9.32 -1.88
CA PHE A 127 14.04 -8.80 -1.95
C PHE A 127 14.94 -9.69 -2.81
N CYS A 128 16.02 -9.12 -3.34
CA CYS A 128 16.85 -9.80 -4.33
C CYS A 128 17.84 -10.80 -3.70
N HIS A 129 18.29 -11.75 -4.51
CA HIS A 129 19.28 -12.77 -4.13
C HIS A 129 20.63 -12.19 -3.69
N ASN A 130 21.01 -11.01 -4.18
CA ASN A 130 22.23 -10.34 -3.71
C ASN A 130 22.09 -9.92 -2.23
N CYS A 131 20.95 -9.36 -1.86
CA CYS A 131 20.66 -9.03 -0.46
C CYS A 131 20.54 -10.30 0.39
N TRP A 132 19.93 -11.37 -0.14
CA TRP A 132 19.92 -12.69 0.50
C TRP A 132 21.34 -13.20 0.75
N THR A 133 22.23 -13.12 -0.24
CA THR A 133 23.63 -13.54 -0.11
C THR A 133 24.36 -12.75 0.98
N ILE A 134 24.07 -11.44 1.13
CA ILE A 134 24.64 -10.63 2.21
C ILE A 134 24.15 -11.15 3.58
N ILE A 135 22.86 -11.45 3.73
CA ILE A 135 22.32 -12.09 4.94
C ILE A 135 23.04 -13.40 5.19
N HIS A 136 23.10 -14.28 4.20
CA HIS A 136 23.70 -15.61 4.29
C HIS A 136 25.18 -15.53 4.70
N ARG A 137 25.96 -14.62 4.09
CA ARG A 137 27.37 -14.38 4.43
C ARG A 137 27.60 -13.89 5.85
N LYS A 138 26.65 -13.13 6.44
CA LYS A 138 26.76 -12.71 7.84
C LYS A 138 26.64 -13.89 8.82
N PHE A 139 26.03 -14.99 8.39
CA PHE A 139 25.82 -16.19 9.23
C PHE A 139 26.67 -17.38 8.79
N SER A 140 27.22 -17.38 7.57
CA SER A 140 28.20 -18.36 7.13
C SER A 140 29.58 -18.07 7.72
N ASN A 141 30.37 -19.12 7.92
CA ASN A 141 31.74 -19.04 8.49
C ASN A 141 32.80 -18.56 7.50
N THR A 142 32.39 -18.17 6.29
CA THR A 142 33.31 -17.72 5.26
C THR A 142 33.88 -16.36 5.69
N PRO A 143 35.22 -16.17 5.71
CA PRO A 143 35.81 -14.86 5.95
C PRO A 143 35.12 -13.84 5.04
N CYS A 144 34.55 -12.80 5.63
CA CYS A 144 33.86 -11.76 4.90
C CYS A 144 34.91 -10.94 4.18
N GLU A 145 35.27 -11.31 2.94
CA GLU A 145 35.90 -10.34 2.04
C GLU A 145 34.91 -9.19 1.92
N VAL A 146 35.32 -8.06 2.48
CA VAL A 146 34.45 -6.96 2.88
C VAL A 146 33.80 -6.36 1.64
N TYR A 147 32.54 -6.69 1.38
CA TYR A 147 31.75 -5.97 0.39
C TYR A 147 31.34 -4.63 1.00
N PHE A 148 32.12 -3.61 0.70
CA PHE A 148 31.70 -2.22 0.85
C PHE A 148 30.84 -1.85 -0.36
N PRO A 149 29.55 -1.52 -0.20
CA PRO A 149 28.81 -0.83 -1.24
C PRO A 149 29.47 0.51 -1.45
N ARG A 150 30.16 0.69 -2.58
CA ARG A 150 30.73 1.98 -2.97
C ARG A 150 29.55 2.88 -3.35
N ASN A 151 29.28 3.89 -2.53
CA ASN A 151 28.38 4.97 -2.91
C ASN A 151 28.86 5.55 -4.24
N GLY A 152 27.94 5.67 -5.20
CA GLY A 152 28.22 6.23 -6.51
C GLY A 152 28.78 7.64 -6.37
N THR A 153 29.84 7.90 -7.12
CA THR A 153 30.23 9.25 -7.54
C THR A 153 29.17 9.84 -8.45
#